data_AF-F0SJ75-F1
#
_entry.id   AF-F0SJ75-F1
#
_cell.length_a   1.000
_cell.length_b   1.000
_cell.length_c   1.000
_cell.angle_alpha   90.00
_cell.angle_beta   90.00
_cell.angle_gamma   90.00
#
_symmetry.space_group_name_H-M   'P 1'
#
loop_
_entity.id
_entity.type
_entity.pdbx_description
1 polymer ?
#
loop_
_entity_poly.entity_id
_entity_poly.type
_entity_poly.pdbx_seq_one_letter_code
_entity_poly.pdbx_strand_id
1 'polypeptide(L)'
;MSETSSVEVHHAETGAPLLIAIQRGGAITTLLLIFLIAIFEGVMESLVPGFKPFGNQIWRIVYTPAAISLVIGLIAIVLYPSYLPRRQLFRKFTRKEMRSSMLWLFGAIGFFITFGLWPANTLREALLICWLGLFVAFLCFLNLWYHPDKHPVIHSFLETTCGLGILVIPFYIPSLLLASWRYRRMQRNASDTPRP
;
A
#
# COMPACT_ATOMS: atom_id res chain seq x y z
N MET A 1 34.46 -13.67 -1.01
CA MET A 1 33.29 -14.50 -0.64
C MET A 1 33.32 -14.69 0.87
N SER A 2 32.26 -14.73 1.66
CA SER A 2 30.81 -14.55 1.47
C SER A 2 30.18 -15.18 2.73
N GLU A 3 30.22 -14.48 3.87
CA GLU A 3 29.47 -14.93 5.05
C GLU A 3 28.45 -13.88 5.48
N THR A 4 28.84 -12.61 5.55
CA THR A 4 27.87 -11.53 5.85
C THR A 4 26.88 -11.31 4.72
N SER A 5 27.31 -11.40 3.45
CA SER A 5 26.39 -11.25 2.32
C SER A 5 25.53 -12.50 2.09
N SER A 6 25.99 -13.72 2.43
CA SER A 6 25.15 -14.92 2.31
C SER A 6 24.11 -14.98 3.43
N VAL A 7 24.44 -14.56 4.65
CA VAL A 7 23.52 -14.49 5.79
C VAL A 7 22.48 -13.37 5.62
N GLU A 8 22.86 -12.18 5.14
CA GLU A 8 21.88 -11.12 4.81
C GLU A 8 20.94 -11.52 3.67
N VAL A 9 21.46 -12.21 2.65
CA VAL A 9 20.65 -12.71 1.52
C VAL A 9 19.71 -13.82 1.99
N HIS A 10 20.16 -14.76 2.82
CA HIS A 10 19.29 -15.82 3.36
C HIS A 10 18.22 -15.30 4.34
N HIS A 11 18.54 -14.31 5.19
CA HIS A 11 17.55 -13.66 6.04
C HIS A 11 16.56 -12.80 5.25
N ALA A 12 16.99 -12.20 4.13
CA ALA A 12 16.07 -11.53 3.21
C ALA A 12 15.15 -12.53 2.50
N GLU A 13 15.64 -13.71 2.13
CA GLU A 13 14.86 -14.75 1.47
C GLU A 13 13.81 -15.41 2.38
N THR A 14 14.06 -15.49 3.69
CA THR A 14 13.10 -16.08 4.66
C THR A 14 12.20 -15.04 5.33
N GLY A 15 12.72 -13.85 5.65
CA GLY A 15 11.97 -12.81 6.37
C GLY A 15 11.00 -12.02 5.50
N ALA A 16 11.41 -11.64 4.28
CA ALA A 16 10.56 -10.86 3.38
C ALA A 16 9.24 -11.55 2.99
N PRO A 17 9.21 -12.82 2.55
CA PRO A 17 7.94 -13.47 2.19
C PRO A 17 6.99 -13.61 3.37
N LEU A 18 7.50 -13.83 4.58
CA LEU A 18 6.69 -13.94 5.80
C LEU A 18 6.03 -12.60 6.16
N LEU A 19 6.78 -11.50 6.12
CA LEU A 19 6.25 -10.16 6.39
C LEU A 19 5.16 -9.76 5.37
N ILE A 20 5.39 -10.07 4.09
CA ILE A 20 4.41 -9.78 3.04
C ILE A 20 3.17 -10.65 3.17
N ALA A 21 3.33 -11.93 3.56
CA ALA A 21 2.21 -12.82 3.84
C ALA A 21 1.36 -12.30 5.01
N ILE A 22 2.00 -11.82 6.08
CA ILE A 22 1.29 -11.20 7.22
C ILE A 22 0.57 -9.92 6.80
N GLN A 23 1.23 -9.05 6.03
CA GLN A 23 0.62 -7.82 5.51
C GLN A 23 -0.64 -8.12 4.68
N ARG A 24 -0.54 -9.06 3.73
CA ARG A 24 -1.67 -9.46 2.88
C ARG A 24 -2.76 -10.14 3.71
N GLY A 25 -2.38 -11.01 4.64
CA GLY A 25 -3.30 -11.70 5.55
C GLY A 25 -4.11 -10.73 6.41
N GLY A 26 -3.49 -9.68 6.94
CA GLY A 26 -4.19 -8.65 7.71
C GLY A 26 -5.18 -7.83 6.88
N ALA A 27 -4.81 -7.47 5.64
CA ALA A 27 -5.73 -6.77 4.73
C ALA A 27 -6.94 -7.65 4.34
N ILE A 28 -6.70 -8.91 4.00
CA ILE A 28 -7.74 -9.86 3.60
C ILE A 28 -8.68 -10.18 4.78
N THR A 29 -8.13 -10.40 5.98
CA THR A 29 -8.94 -10.68 7.17
C THR A 29 -9.82 -9.50 7.54
N THR A 30 -9.32 -8.26 7.49
CA THR A 30 -10.17 -7.07 7.70
C THR A 30 -11.26 -6.95 6.64
N LEU A 31 -10.96 -7.15 5.35
CA LEU A 31 -11.99 -7.11 4.30
C LEU A 31 -13.08 -8.18 4.51
N LEU A 32 -12.67 -9.40 4.88
CA LEU A 32 -13.59 -10.50 5.16
C LEU A 32 -14.48 -10.18 6.38
N LEU A 33 -13.92 -9.62 7.45
CA LEU A 33 -14.68 -9.21 8.63
C LEU A 33 -15.69 -8.10 8.31
N ILE A 34 -15.29 -7.09 7.53
CA ILE A 34 -16.21 -6.03 7.08
C ILE A 34 -17.37 -6.64 6.28
N PHE A 35 -17.08 -7.56 5.38
CA PHE A 35 -18.08 -8.22 4.55
C PHE A 35 -19.05 -9.08 5.38
N LEU A 36 -18.53 -9.88 6.31
CA LEU A 36 -19.35 -10.71 7.21
C LEU A 36 -20.25 -9.85 8.10
N ILE A 37 -19.73 -8.75 8.63
CA ILE A 37 -20.50 -7.81 9.43
C ILE A 37 -21.61 -7.17 8.59
N ALA A 38 -21.31 -6.70 7.38
CA ALA A 38 -22.31 -6.10 6.50
C ALA A 38 -23.44 -7.08 6.15
N ILE A 39 -23.12 -8.36 5.87
CA ILE A 39 -24.13 -9.40 5.67
C ILE A 39 -24.96 -9.60 6.95
N PHE A 40 -24.29 -9.74 8.10
CA PHE A 40 -24.98 -9.98 9.36
C PHE A 40 -25.93 -8.83 9.70
N GLU A 41 -25.48 -7.58 9.59
CA GLU A 41 -26.31 -6.40 9.84
C GLU A 41 -27.50 -6.35 8.86
N GLY A 42 -27.28 -6.60 7.57
CA GLY A 42 -28.36 -6.63 6.58
C GLY A 42 -29.39 -7.74 6.82
N VAL A 43 -28.93 -8.93 7.22
CA VAL A 43 -29.82 -10.05 7.58
C VAL A 43 -30.59 -9.71 8.86
N MET A 44 -29.94 -9.17 9.88
CA MET A 44 -30.58 -8.82 11.15
C MET A 44 -31.59 -7.69 11.02
N GLU A 45 -31.30 -6.68 10.20
CA GLU A 45 -32.25 -5.60 9.91
C GLU A 45 -33.53 -6.13 9.22
N SER A 46 -33.39 -7.15 8.36
CA SER A 46 -34.53 -7.80 7.71
C SER A 46 -35.36 -8.70 8.64
N LEU A 47 -34.74 -9.29 9.67
CA LEU A 47 -35.38 -10.22 10.60
C LEU A 47 -35.95 -9.52 11.85
N VAL A 48 -35.30 -8.45 12.32
CA VAL A 48 -35.62 -7.77 13.57
C VAL A 48 -35.81 -6.27 13.31
N PRO A 49 -37.05 -5.77 13.21
CA PRO A 49 -37.31 -4.34 13.08
C PRO A 49 -36.82 -3.61 14.34
N GLY A 50 -35.89 -2.66 14.16
CA GLY A 50 -35.23 -1.94 15.25
C GLY A 50 -33.86 -2.45 15.65
N PHE A 51 -33.28 -3.40 14.90
CA PHE A 51 -31.88 -3.77 15.04
C PHE A 51 -30.98 -2.53 14.91
N LYS A 52 -30.08 -2.34 15.87
CA LYS A 52 -29.09 -1.25 15.82
C LYS A 52 -27.76 -1.80 15.32
N PRO A 53 -27.11 -1.12 14.37
CA PRO A 53 -25.81 -1.54 13.87
C PRO A 53 -24.78 -1.56 14.99
N PHE A 54 -23.72 -2.32 14.78
CA PHE A 54 -22.66 -2.50 15.76
C PHE A 54 -22.00 -1.17 16.12
N GLY A 55 -21.78 -0.96 17.42
CA GLY A 55 -21.15 0.25 17.94
C GLY A 55 -19.68 0.39 17.55
N ASN A 56 -19.14 1.60 17.71
CA ASN A 56 -17.76 1.96 17.35
C ASN A 56 -16.66 1.02 17.88
N GLN A 57 -16.88 0.28 18.97
CA GLN A 57 -15.91 -0.66 19.50
C GLN A 57 -15.65 -1.85 18.57
N ILE A 58 -16.69 -2.39 17.92
CA ILE A 58 -16.55 -3.54 17.02
C ILE A 58 -15.76 -3.13 15.77
N TRP A 59 -16.05 -1.93 15.24
CA TRP A 59 -15.27 -1.36 14.15
C TRP A 59 -13.78 -1.21 14.47
N ARG A 60 -13.43 -0.83 15.70
CA ARG A 60 -12.01 -0.78 16.12
C ARG A 60 -11.34 -2.15 16.06
N ILE A 61 -12.02 -3.21 16.52
CA ILE A 61 -11.51 -4.58 16.46
C ILE A 61 -11.30 -5.02 15.00
N VAL A 62 -12.25 -4.70 14.13
CA VAL A 62 -12.21 -5.04 12.69
C VAL A 62 -11.05 -4.36 11.96
N TYR A 63 -10.76 -3.09 12.29
CA TYR A 63 -9.66 -2.34 11.67
C TYR A 63 -8.29 -2.61 12.29
N THR A 64 -8.21 -3.24 13.46
CA THR A 64 -6.94 -3.51 14.16
C THR A 64 -5.99 -4.40 13.33
N PRO A 65 -6.44 -5.53 12.72
CA PRO A 65 -5.60 -6.33 11.84
C PRO A 65 -5.05 -5.54 10.65
N ALA A 66 -5.87 -4.70 10.01
CA ALA A 66 -5.44 -3.82 8.93
C ALA A 66 -4.37 -2.81 9.41
N ALA A 67 -4.55 -2.19 10.58
CA ALA A 67 -3.58 -1.25 11.13
C ALA A 67 -2.23 -1.94 11.42
N ILE A 68 -2.24 -3.12 12.03
CA ILE A 68 -1.03 -3.92 12.29
C ILE A 68 -0.36 -4.30 10.95
N SER A 69 -1.15 -4.75 9.97
CA SER A 69 -0.65 -5.12 8.65
C SER A 69 0.01 -3.94 7.93
N LEU A 70 -0.53 -2.74 8.10
CA LEU A 70 0.01 -1.51 7.52
C LEU A 70 1.39 -1.22 8.12
N VAL A 71 1.53 -1.27 9.45
CA VAL A 71 2.81 -1.05 10.14
C VAL A 71 3.85 -2.08 9.69
N ILE A 72 3.49 -3.36 9.64
CA ILE A 72 4.37 -4.43 9.16
C ILE A 72 4.79 -4.18 7.71
N GLY A 73 3.86 -3.76 6.85
CA GLY A 73 4.17 -3.38 5.47
C GLY A 73 5.14 -2.19 5.37
N LEU A 74 4.96 -1.15 6.20
CA LEU A 74 5.85 0.01 6.25
C LEU A 74 7.28 -0.41 6.59
N ILE A 75 7.42 -1.31 7.56
CA ILE A 75 8.72 -1.87 7.99
C ILE A 75 9.32 -2.74 6.88
N ALA A 76 8.52 -3.62 6.28
CA ALA A 76 8.97 -4.54 5.24
C ALA A 76 9.54 -3.80 4.01
N ILE A 77 8.91 -2.70 3.58
CA ILE A 77 9.38 -1.89 2.43
C ILE A 77 10.72 -1.23 2.73
N VAL A 78 10.94 -0.74 3.95
CA VAL A 78 12.21 -0.11 4.36
C VAL A 78 13.32 -1.14 4.54
N LEU A 79 12.97 -2.33 5.04
CA LEU A 79 13.91 -3.45 5.21
C LEU A 79 14.33 -4.05 3.87
N TYR A 80 13.37 -4.25 2.97
CA TYR A 80 13.54 -4.99 1.72
C TYR A 80 13.06 -4.17 0.51
N PRO A 81 13.75 -3.06 0.17
CA PRO A 81 13.30 -2.10 -0.83
C PRO A 81 13.26 -2.63 -2.26
N SER A 82 13.97 -3.71 -2.55
CA SER A 82 14.09 -4.34 -3.88
C SER A 82 13.59 -5.78 -3.91
N TYR A 83 12.80 -6.19 -2.92
CA TYR A 83 12.22 -7.52 -2.91
C TYR A 83 11.07 -7.63 -3.90
N LEU A 84 11.21 -8.56 -4.85
CA LEU A 84 10.16 -8.88 -5.81
C LEU A 84 9.57 -10.26 -5.47
N PRO A 85 8.24 -10.36 -5.29
CA PRO A 85 7.60 -11.65 -5.09
C PRO A 85 7.79 -12.52 -6.34
N ARG A 86 7.87 -13.84 -6.13
CA ARG A 86 8.09 -14.85 -7.19
C ARG A 86 7.07 -14.79 -8.34
N ARG A 87 5.87 -14.29 -8.05
CA ARG A 87 4.85 -13.94 -9.06
C ARG A 87 4.78 -12.42 -9.17
N GLN A 88 5.20 -11.91 -10.32
CA GLN A 88 5.10 -10.49 -10.68
C GLN A 88 3.77 -10.25 -11.38
N LEU A 89 2.91 -9.46 -10.76
CA LEU A 89 1.60 -9.04 -11.28
C LEU A 89 1.75 -7.80 -12.17
N PHE A 90 2.67 -6.90 -11.85
CA PHE A 90 2.90 -5.62 -12.51
C PHE A 90 4.17 -5.67 -13.37
N ARG A 91 4.28 -6.63 -14.30
CA ARG A 91 5.48 -6.78 -15.14
C ARG A 91 5.60 -5.66 -16.20
N LYS A 92 4.47 -5.19 -16.71
CA LYS A 92 4.28 -3.95 -17.49
C LYS A 92 2.82 -3.56 -17.27
N PHE A 93 2.52 -2.31 -16.90
CA PHE A 93 1.13 -1.82 -16.92
C PHE A 93 0.57 -2.05 -18.32
N THR A 94 -0.28 -3.07 -18.46
CA THR A 94 -0.93 -3.36 -19.73
C THR A 94 -1.91 -2.22 -20.05
N ARG A 95 -2.23 -2.03 -21.33
CA ARG A 95 -3.16 -0.98 -21.78
C ARG A 95 -4.51 -1.03 -21.03
N LYS A 96 -4.93 -2.21 -20.54
CA LYS A 96 -6.13 -2.40 -19.72
C LYS A 96 -5.95 -1.89 -18.28
N GLU A 97 -4.82 -2.18 -17.64
CA GLU A 97 -4.51 -1.69 -16.28
C GLU A 97 -4.30 -0.18 -16.27
N MET A 98 -3.66 0.36 -17.32
CA MET A 98 -3.50 1.79 -17.52
C MET A 98 -4.85 2.49 -17.71
N ARG A 99 -5.79 1.90 -18.47
CA ARG A 99 -7.15 2.41 -18.63
C ARG A 99 -7.94 2.38 -17.31
N SER A 100 -7.80 1.32 -16.52
CA SER A 100 -8.40 1.26 -15.17
C SER A 100 -7.84 2.36 -14.28
N SER A 101 -6.51 2.46 -14.18
CA SER A 101 -5.81 3.49 -13.41
C SER A 101 -6.19 4.93 -13.81
N MET A 102 -6.41 5.17 -15.10
CA MET A 102 -6.87 6.46 -15.62
C MET A 102 -8.31 6.78 -15.17
N LEU A 103 -9.17 5.77 -15.08
CA LEU A 103 -10.54 5.91 -14.56
C LEU A 103 -10.55 6.24 -13.06
N TRP A 104 -9.66 5.60 -12.29
CA TRP A 104 -9.40 5.94 -10.90
C TRP A 104 -8.85 7.37 -10.73
N LEU A 105 -7.95 7.80 -11.62
CA LEU A 105 -7.42 9.16 -11.65
C LEU A 105 -8.53 10.19 -11.88
N PHE A 106 -9.37 10.00 -12.90
CA PHE A 106 -10.50 10.89 -13.18
C PHE A 106 -11.48 10.95 -12.01
N GLY A 107 -11.81 9.81 -11.41
CA GLY A 107 -12.66 9.75 -10.21
C GLY A 107 -12.04 10.49 -9.02
N ALA A 108 -10.74 10.28 -8.77
CA ALA A 108 -10.03 10.92 -7.66
C ALA A 108 -9.88 12.43 -7.85
N ILE A 109 -9.61 12.89 -9.08
CA ILE A 109 -9.55 14.33 -9.41
C ILE A 109 -10.94 14.95 -9.26
N GLY A 110 -11.99 14.31 -9.79
CA GLY A 110 -13.37 14.79 -9.63
C GLY A 110 -13.76 14.91 -8.16
N PHE A 111 -13.45 13.88 -7.37
CA PHE A 111 -13.67 13.91 -5.92
C PHE A 111 -12.84 15.00 -5.22
N PHE A 112 -11.58 15.21 -5.63
CA PHE A 112 -10.72 16.28 -5.11
C PHE A 112 -11.23 17.67 -5.45
N ILE A 113 -11.79 17.88 -6.64
CA ILE A 113 -12.38 19.16 -7.01
C ILE A 113 -13.62 19.42 -6.15
N THR A 114 -14.50 18.42 -5.97
CA THR A 114 -15.73 18.57 -5.19
C THR A 114 -15.47 18.78 -3.70
N PHE A 115 -14.52 18.06 -3.11
CA PHE A 115 -14.25 18.08 -1.67
C PHE A 115 -13.04 18.94 -1.27
N GLY A 116 -12.04 19.07 -2.14
CA GLY A 116 -10.81 19.81 -1.89
C GLY A 116 -10.90 21.30 -2.17
N LEU A 117 -11.89 21.75 -2.95
CA LEU A 117 -12.22 23.18 -3.10
C LEU A 117 -13.18 23.67 -2.01
N TRP A 118 -13.69 22.77 -1.16
CA TRP A 118 -14.48 23.17 -0.01
C TRP A 118 -13.57 23.80 1.04
N PRO A 119 -13.90 24.98 1.61
CA PRO A 119 -13.08 25.59 2.63
C PRO A 119 -12.96 24.65 3.82
N ALA A 120 -11.72 24.24 4.13
CA ALA A 120 -11.44 23.44 5.30
C ALA A 120 -11.66 24.28 6.55
N ASN A 121 -12.79 24.07 7.20
CA ASN A 121 -13.16 24.76 8.43
C ASN A 121 -12.62 24.02 9.66
N THR A 122 -12.18 22.77 9.48
CA THR A 122 -11.61 21.94 10.54
C THR A 122 -10.24 21.37 10.16
N LEU A 123 -9.39 21.11 11.17
CA LEU A 123 -8.10 20.45 10.98
C LEU A 123 -8.26 19.06 10.31
N ARG A 124 -9.36 18.37 10.61
CA ARG A 124 -9.70 17.08 9.98
C ARG A 124 -9.92 17.23 8.48
N GLU A 125 -10.65 18.25 8.05
CA GLU A 125 -10.86 18.54 6.63
C GLU A 125 -9.54 18.89 5.95
N ALA A 126 -8.72 19.76 6.55
CA ALA A 126 -7.41 20.12 6.00
C ALA A 126 -6.50 18.89 5.81
N LEU A 127 -6.46 17.99 6.79
CA LEU A 127 -5.72 16.72 6.68
C LEU A 127 -6.26 15.82 5.57
N LEU A 128 -7.59 15.75 5.42
CA LEU A 128 -8.23 14.94 4.38
C LEU A 128 -7.93 15.49 2.98
N ILE A 129 -7.96 16.81 2.80
CA ILE A 129 -7.60 17.46 1.53
C ILE A 129 -6.13 17.19 1.20
N CYS A 130 -5.23 17.32 2.18
CA CYS A 130 -3.81 17.01 2.00
C CYS A 130 -3.60 15.54 1.60
N TRP A 131 -4.25 14.61 2.31
CA TRP A 131 -4.20 13.18 2.01
C TRP A 131 -4.69 12.89 0.59
N LEU A 132 -5.81 13.51 0.18
CA LEU A 132 -6.40 13.33 -1.13
C LEU A 132 -5.51 13.92 -2.24
N GLY A 133 -4.89 15.07 -2.00
CA GLY A 133 -3.93 15.68 -2.91
C GLY A 133 -2.70 14.80 -3.14
N LEU A 134 -2.15 14.21 -2.07
CA LEU A 134 -1.04 13.24 -2.17
C LEU A 134 -1.45 11.98 -2.94
N PHE A 135 -2.66 11.47 -2.70
CA PHE A 135 -3.21 10.32 -3.41
C PHE A 135 -3.36 10.61 -4.92
N VAL A 136 -3.94 11.76 -5.30
CA VAL A 136 -4.07 12.18 -6.71
C VAL A 136 -2.70 12.37 -7.36
N ALA A 137 -1.76 13.04 -6.68
CA ALA A 137 -0.41 13.23 -7.19
C ALA A 137 0.31 11.90 -7.46
N PHE A 138 0.13 10.91 -6.58
CA PHE A 138 0.68 9.58 -6.78
C PHE A 138 0.02 8.83 -7.95
N LEU A 139 -1.30 8.95 -8.12
CA LEU A 139 -1.98 8.38 -9.30
C LEU A 139 -1.51 9.05 -10.60
N CYS A 140 -1.27 10.36 -10.60
CA CYS A 140 -0.66 11.07 -11.73
C CYS A 140 0.72 10.49 -12.05
N PHE A 141 1.56 10.32 -11.02
CA PHE A 141 2.88 9.72 -11.15
C PHE A 141 2.80 8.30 -11.75
N LEU A 142 1.90 7.45 -11.26
CA LEU A 142 1.70 6.09 -11.77
C LEU A 142 1.25 6.06 -13.24
N ASN A 143 0.41 6.99 -13.67
CA ASN A 143 -0.10 7.00 -15.04
C ASN A 143 0.87 7.63 -16.04
N LEU A 144 1.63 8.65 -15.63
CA LEU A 144 2.43 9.46 -16.55
C LEU A 144 3.92 9.09 -16.56
N TRP A 145 4.50 8.78 -15.40
CA TRP A 145 5.96 8.69 -15.24
C TRP A 145 6.46 7.34 -14.76
N TYR A 146 5.60 6.53 -14.15
CA TYR A 146 6.02 5.24 -13.59
C TYR A 146 6.51 4.28 -14.69
N HIS A 147 7.73 3.80 -14.51
CA HIS A 147 8.33 2.71 -15.26
C HIS A 147 8.98 1.74 -14.25
N PRO A 148 8.73 0.43 -14.34
CA PRO A 148 9.23 -0.54 -13.37
C PRO A 148 10.76 -0.52 -13.27
N ASP A 149 11.44 -0.37 -14.41
CA ASP A 149 12.92 -0.35 -14.48
C ASP A 149 13.53 0.90 -13.84
N LYS A 150 12.84 2.06 -13.92
CA LYS A 150 13.33 3.32 -13.35
C LYS A 150 12.98 3.48 -11.87
N HIS A 151 11.94 2.80 -11.40
CA HIS A 151 11.41 2.91 -10.05
C HIS A 151 11.27 1.54 -9.36
N PRO A 152 12.39 0.82 -9.12
CA PRO A 152 12.36 -0.55 -8.59
C PRO A 152 11.75 -0.66 -7.20
N VAL A 153 11.89 0.39 -6.36
CA VAL A 153 11.28 0.43 -5.01
C VAL A 153 9.77 0.55 -5.08
N ILE A 154 9.27 1.40 -5.98
CA ILE A 154 7.81 1.57 -6.18
C ILE A 154 7.23 0.33 -6.83
N HIS A 155 7.95 -0.29 -7.77
CA HIS A 155 7.56 -1.57 -8.36
C HIS A 155 7.46 -2.68 -7.31
N SER A 156 8.49 -2.84 -6.48
CA SER A 156 8.49 -3.79 -5.36
C SER A 156 7.32 -3.51 -4.41
N PHE A 157 7.03 -2.25 -4.08
CA PHE A 157 5.87 -1.86 -3.29
C PHE A 157 4.52 -2.26 -3.92
N LEU A 158 4.32 -1.97 -5.20
CA LEU A 158 3.07 -2.32 -5.89
C LEU A 158 2.88 -3.84 -5.95
N GLU A 159 3.95 -4.58 -6.21
CA GLU A 159 3.93 -6.05 -6.26
C GLU A 159 3.65 -6.67 -4.89
N THR A 160 4.35 -6.21 -3.85
CA THR A 160 4.16 -6.70 -2.48
C THR A 160 2.75 -6.44 -1.96
N THR A 161 2.19 -5.26 -2.25
CA THR A 161 0.84 -4.89 -1.85
C THR A 161 -0.27 -5.34 -2.81
N CYS A 162 0.06 -6.00 -3.93
CA CYS A 162 -0.90 -6.30 -5.01
C CYS A 162 -1.66 -5.06 -5.52
N GLY A 163 -1.06 -3.88 -5.46
CA GLY A 163 -1.72 -2.60 -5.78
C GLY A 163 -2.68 -2.07 -4.73
N LEU A 164 -3.04 -2.83 -3.68
CA LEU A 164 -3.85 -2.33 -2.56
C LEU A 164 -3.17 -1.16 -1.83
N GLY A 165 -1.84 -1.14 -1.85
CA GLY A 165 -1.05 -0.06 -1.27
C GLY A 165 -1.31 1.31 -1.91
N ILE A 166 -1.85 1.35 -3.14
CA ILE A 166 -2.22 2.61 -3.81
C ILE A 166 -3.25 3.36 -2.96
N LEU A 167 -4.26 2.67 -2.40
CA LEU A 167 -5.34 3.28 -1.61
C LEU A 167 -4.85 3.93 -0.32
N VAL A 168 -3.72 3.46 0.22
CA VAL A 168 -3.14 3.91 1.48
C VAL A 168 -1.78 4.57 1.26
N ILE A 169 -1.49 5.00 0.01
CA ILE A 169 -0.17 5.51 -0.36
C ILE A 169 0.33 6.65 0.53
N PRO A 170 -0.50 7.62 1.00
CA PRO A 170 0.05 8.72 1.79
C PRO A 170 0.73 8.25 3.08
N PHE A 171 0.29 7.11 3.64
CA PHE A 171 0.96 6.47 4.78
C PHE A 171 2.31 5.83 4.40
N TYR A 172 2.44 5.34 3.17
CA TYR A 172 3.64 4.69 2.66
C TYR A 172 4.70 5.65 2.13
N ILE A 173 4.37 6.92 1.85
CA ILE A 173 5.32 7.91 1.31
C ILE A 173 6.61 8.02 2.15
N PRO A 174 6.56 8.18 3.49
CA PRO A 174 7.79 8.25 4.29
C PRO A 174 8.66 7.00 4.17
N SER A 175 8.04 5.82 4.23
CA SER A 175 8.74 4.53 4.07
C SER A 175 9.32 4.36 2.67
N LEU A 176 8.62 4.79 1.63
CA LEU A 176 9.10 4.74 0.24
C LEU A 176 10.31 5.66 0.03
N LEU A 177 10.32 6.84 0.65
CA LEU A 177 11.48 7.76 0.61
C LEU A 177 12.69 7.14 1.31
N LEU A 178 12.50 6.58 2.50
CA LEU A 178 13.54 5.88 3.26
C LEU A 178 14.08 4.66 2.50
N ALA A 179 13.18 3.84 1.94
CA ALA A 179 13.51 2.69 1.11
C ALA A 179 14.30 3.10 -0.15
N SER A 180 13.88 4.17 -0.83
CA SER A 180 14.57 4.70 -2.01
C SER A 180 15.95 5.27 -1.70
N TRP A 181 16.12 5.87 -0.52
CA TRP A 181 17.42 6.33 -0.04
C TRP A 181 18.35 5.15 0.26
N ARG A 182 17.85 4.16 1.02
CA ARG A 182 18.61 2.94 1.35
C ARG A 182 19.01 2.15 0.11
N TYR A 183 18.11 2.00 -0.85
CA TYR A 183 18.37 1.30 -2.11
C TYR A 183 19.50 1.98 -2.91
N ARG A 184 19.47 3.32 -3.03
CA ARG A 184 20.55 4.07 -3.71
C ARG A 184 21.90 3.90 -3.00
N ARG A 185 21.91 3.81 -1.67
CA ARG A 185 23.12 3.55 -0.89
C ARG A 185 23.69 2.16 -1.18
N MET A 186 22.83 1.14 -1.25
CA MET A 186 23.23 -0.23 -1.60
C MET A 186 23.83 -0.31 -3.01
N GLN A 187 23.22 0.37 -3.99
CA GLN A 187 23.73 0.38 -5.36
C GLN A 187 25.12 1.00 -5.48
N ARG A 188 25.39 2.12 -4.77
CA ARG A 188 26.72 2.75 -4.76
C ARG A 188 27.77 1.82 -4.17
N ASN A 189 27.47 1.18 -3.05
CA ASN A 189 28.40 0.25 -2.41
C ASN A 189 28.68 -0.99 -3.31
N ALA A 190 27.71 -1.43 -4.11
CA ALA A 190 27.86 -2.54 -5.04
C ALA A 190 28.65 -2.16 -6.31
N SER A 191 28.67 -0.89 -6.73
CA SER A 191 29.49 -0.44 -7.86
C SER A 191 30.96 -0.24 -7.49
N ASP A 192 31.25 0.03 -6.21
CA ASP A 192 32.60 0.29 -5.71
C ASP A 192 33.39 -0.99 -5.39
N THR A 193 32.77 -2.16 -5.51
CA THR A 193 33.47 -3.45 -5.37
C THR A 193 34.03 -3.89 -6.72
N PRO A 194 35.37 -4.01 -6.88
CA PRO A 194 35.96 -4.47 -8.13
C PRO A 194 35.51 -5.90 -8.40
N ARG A 195 35.02 -6.15 -9.62
CA ARG A 195 34.69 -7.51 -10.07
C ARG A 195 35.99 -8.31 -10.15
N PRO A 196 36.04 -9.53 -9.59
CA PRO A 196 37.21 -10.41 -9.71
C PRO A 196 37.47 -10.80 -11.16
#